data_AF-G7JBD1-F1
#
_entry.id   AF-G7JBD1-F1
#
_cell.length_a   1.000
_cell.length_b   1.000
_cell.length_c   1.000
_cell.angle_alpha   90.00
_cell.angle_beta   90.00
_cell.angle_gamma   90.00
#
_symmetry.space_group_name_H-M   'P 1'
#
loop_
_entity.id
_entity.type
_entity.pdbx_description
1 polymer ?
#
loop_
_entity_poly.entity_id
_entity_poly.type
_entity_poly.pdbx_seq_one_letter_code
_entity_poly.pdbx_strand_id
1 'polypeptide(L)'
;MSVTCKEYYNPNQSMLELVFAPAEEWISRSDEDIIGATMSELAKLFPDEISADQSKAKIIKYHVVKTPRSVYKTVPNCEPCRPLQRSPIEGFYLAGDYTKQKYLASMEGAVLSGKLCAQAIVQDSELLAARGQKRIAQVSIV
;
A
#
# COMPACT_ATOMS: atom_id res chain seq x y z
N MET A 1 -12.71 11.72 -17.15
CA MET A 1 -12.42 10.32 -16.73
C MET A 1 -10.89 10.18 -16.71
N SER A 2 -10.30 9.04 -16.29
CA SER A 2 -8.86 8.98 -15.99
C SER A 2 -7.98 9.55 -17.11
N VAL A 3 -7.09 10.48 -16.78
CA VAL A 3 -6.08 11.03 -17.70
C VAL A 3 -4.82 10.17 -17.76
N THR A 4 -4.66 9.23 -16.83
CA THR A 4 -3.50 8.34 -16.73
C THR A 4 -3.72 7.01 -17.46
N CYS A 5 -4.97 6.57 -17.62
CA CYS A 5 -5.31 5.36 -18.36
C CYS A 5 -6.09 5.71 -19.65
N LYS A 6 -5.43 5.64 -20.81
CA LYS A 6 -6.01 6.02 -22.12
C LYS A 6 -7.36 5.35 -22.42
N GLU A 7 -7.51 4.08 -22.07
CA GLU A 7 -8.75 3.29 -22.27
C GLU A 7 -9.93 3.85 -21.47
N TYR A 8 -9.63 4.55 -20.37
CA TYR A 8 -10.62 5.21 -19.52
C TYR A 8 -10.67 6.72 -19.73
N TYR A 9 -10.08 7.26 -20.79
CA TYR A 9 -10.20 8.68 -21.08
C TYR A 9 -11.54 9.00 -21.74
N ASN A 10 -12.27 9.95 -21.16
CA ASN A 10 -13.48 10.52 -21.74
C ASN A 10 -13.61 11.97 -21.21
N PRO A 11 -13.66 12.98 -22.10
CA PRO A 11 -13.78 14.39 -21.70
C PRO A 11 -15.18 14.76 -21.20
N ASN A 12 -16.20 13.97 -21.55
CA ASN A 12 -17.62 14.23 -21.19
C ASN A 12 -18.08 13.42 -19.97
N GLN A 13 -17.17 12.73 -19.29
CA GLN A 13 -17.45 11.95 -18.08
C GLN A 13 -16.41 12.29 -17.02
N SER A 14 -16.81 12.40 -15.76
CA SER A 14 -15.90 12.55 -14.62
C SER A 14 -15.75 11.22 -13.86
N MET A 15 -14.68 11.08 -13.08
CA MET A 15 -14.44 9.94 -12.19
C MET A 15 -13.90 10.50 -10.88
N LEU A 16 -14.45 10.03 -9.76
CA LEU A 16 -14.01 10.38 -8.42
C LEU A 16 -13.38 9.15 -7.77
N GLU A 17 -12.10 9.23 -7.43
CA GLU A 17 -11.39 8.23 -6.65
C GLU A 17 -11.25 8.74 -5.22
N LEU A 18 -11.79 7.99 -4.26
CA LEU A 18 -12.03 8.44 -2.89
C LEU A 18 -11.48 7.40 -1.92
N VAL A 19 -10.77 7.86 -0.89
CA VAL A 19 -10.33 6.99 0.21
C VAL A 19 -11.41 7.00 1.29
N PHE A 20 -11.99 5.83 1.57
CA PHE A 20 -12.96 5.66 2.65
C PHE A 20 -12.24 5.23 3.94
N ALA A 21 -12.15 6.11 4.93
CA ALA A 21 -11.53 5.82 6.23
C ALA A 21 -12.18 6.64 7.36
N PRO A 22 -12.25 6.12 8.61
CA PRO A 22 -11.84 4.80 9.04
C PRO A 22 -12.77 3.69 8.53
N ALA A 23 -12.20 2.53 8.15
CA ALA A 23 -12.93 1.47 7.45
C ALA A 23 -13.23 0.23 8.30
N GLU A 24 -12.91 0.21 9.59
CA GLU A 24 -13.01 -0.98 10.46
C GLU A 24 -14.43 -1.60 10.45
N GLU A 25 -15.47 -0.79 10.57
CA GLU A 25 -16.88 -1.23 10.53
C GLU A 25 -17.48 -1.34 9.12
N TRP A 26 -16.70 -0.93 8.10
CA TRP A 26 -17.15 -0.85 6.71
C TRP A 26 -16.58 -1.96 5.84
N ILE A 27 -15.43 -2.52 6.23
CA ILE A 27 -14.67 -3.47 5.41
C ILE A 27 -15.44 -4.76 5.10
N SER A 28 -16.38 -5.14 5.97
CA SER A 28 -17.24 -6.32 5.83
C SER A 28 -18.60 -6.01 5.21
N ARG A 29 -18.96 -4.73 5.02
CA ARG A 29 -20.26 -4.35 4.44
C ARG A 29 -20.28 -4.58 2.93
N SER A 30 -21.47 -4.59 2.35
CA SER A 30 -21.65 -4.70 0.90
C SER A 30 -21.06 -3.48 0.18
N ASP A 31 -20.80 -3.64 -1.12
CA ASP A 31 -20.34 -2.51 -1.94
C ASP A 31 -21.44 -1.45 -2.05
N GLU A 32 -22.71 -1.88 -2.10
CA GLU A 32 -23.87 -1.01 -2.13
C GLU A 32 -23.98 -0.13 -0.89
N ASP A 33 -23.72 -0.68 0.30
CA ASP A 33 -23.73 0.10 1.55
C ASP A 33 -22.63 1.17 1.55
N ILE A 34 -21.44 0.82 1.07
CA ILE A 34 -20.30 1.74 0.96
C ILE A 34 -20.60 2.84 -0.07
N ILE A 35 -21.19 2.49 -1.21
CA ILE A 35 -21.59 3.46 -2.23
C ILE A 35 -22.69 4.38 -1.71
N GLY A 36 -23.69 3.85 -1.00
CA GLY A 36 -24.75 4.66 -0.40
C GLY A 36 -24.23 5.69 0.61
N ALA A 37 -23.31 5.27 1.48
CA ALA A 37 -22.63 6.16 2.41
C ALA A 37 -21.77 7.21 1.69
N THR A 38 -21.01 6.79 0.68
CA THR A 38 -20.17 7.66 -0.15
C THR A 38 -21.00 8.74 -0.85
N MET A 39 -22.13 8.35 -1.44
CA MET A 39 -23.05 9.27 -2.13
C MET A 39 -23.70 10.27 -1.17
N SER A 40 -23.97 9.84 0.07
CA SER A 40 -24.50 10.74 1.11
C SER A 40 -23.50 11.83 1.51
N GLU A 41 -22.20 11.51 1.56
CA GLU A 41 -21.15 12.52 1.78
C GLU A 41 -20.89 13.39 0.55
N LEU A 42 -20.88 12.81 -0.66
CA LEU A 42 -20.73 13.56 -1.90
C LEU A 42 -21.86 14.57 -2.11
N ALA A 43 -23.09 14.26 -1.71
CA ALA A 43 -24.21 15.19 -1.77
C ALA A 43 -24.03 16.43 -0.85
N LYS A 44 -23.18 16.33 0.18
CA LYS A 44 -22.80 17.49 1.02
C LYS A 44 -21.68 18.31 0.38
N LEU A 45 -20.73 17.65 -0.28
CA LEU A 45 -19.59 18.29 -0.94
C LEU A 45 -19.97 18.99 -2.26
N PHE A 46 -20.87 18.36 -3.02
CA PHE A 46 -21.32 18.82 -4.33
C PHE A 46 -22.86 18.94 -4.33
N PRO A 47 -23.43 19.81 -3.48
CA PRO A 47 -24.88 19.87 -3.26
C PRO A 47 -25.66 20.21 -4.52
N ASP A 48 -25.05 20.91 -5.48
CA ASP A 48 -25.68 21.34 -6.72
C ASP A 48 -25.56 20.32 -7.86
N GLU A 49 -24.64 19.35 -7.76
CA GLU A 49 -24.26 18.46 -8.86
C GLU A 49 -24.53 16.98 -8.56
N ILE A 50 -24.42 16.56 -7.29
CA ILE A 50 -24.56 15.17 -6.86
C ILE A 50 -25.68 15.06 -5.83
N SER A 51 -26.54 14.07 -6.01
CA SER A 51 -27.59 13.70 -5.06
C SER A 51 -27.57 12.20 -4.81
N ALA A 52 -27.83 11.79 -3.57
CA ALA A 52 -27.75 10.38 -3.17
C ALA A 52 -28.78 9.48 -3.87
N ASP A 53 -29.93 10.05 -4.24
CA ASP A 53 -30.98 9.41 -5.03
C ASP A 53 -30.70 9.40 -6.54
N GLN A 54 -29.55 9.96 -6.97
CA GLN A 54 -29.17 10.10 -8.38
C GLN A 54 -30.16 10.92 -9.22
N SER A 55 -30.89 11.85 -8.60
CA SER A 55 -31.72 12.84 -9.31
C SER A 55 -30.90 13.84 -10.15
N LYS A 56 -29.63 14.04 -9.81
CA LYS A 56 -28.66 14.90 -10.52
C LYS A 56 -27.66 14.06 -11.33
N ALA A 57 -26.36 14.16 -11.03
CA ALA A 57 -25.36 13.28 -11.62
C ALA A 57 -25.65 11.80 -11.26
N LYS A 58 -25.48 10.91 -12.23
CA LYS A 58 -25.77 9.47 -12.11
C LYS A 58 -24.50 8.64 -12.17
N ILE A 59 -24.44 7.61 -11.34
CA ILE A 59 -23.32 6.66 -11.35
C ILE A 59 -23.49 5.74 -12.55
N ILE A 60 -22.52 5.75 -13.46
CA ILE A 60 -22.51 4.84 -14.63
C ILE A 60 -21.99 3.46 -14.23
N LYS A 61 -20.97 3.44 -13.37
CA LYS A 61 -20.35 2.25 -12.78
C LYS A 61 -19.57 2.66 -11.53
N TYR A 62 -19.32 1.71 -10.65
CA TYR A 62 -18.44 1.88 -9.50
C TYR A 62 -17.50 0.69 -9.34
N HIS A 63 -16.43 0.88 -8.58
CA HIS A 63 -15.55 -0.21 -8.17
C HIS A 63 -15.07 0.06 -6.74
N VAL A 64 -15.29 -0.89 -5.83
CA VAL A 64 -14.88 -0.77 -4.43
C VAL A 64 -13.71 -1.72 -4.17
N VAL A 65 -12.53 -1.15 -3.93
CA VAL A 65 -11.33 -1.94 -3.60
C VAL A 65 -11.14 -1.96 -2.09
N LYS A 66 -11.32 -3.13 -1.48
CA LYS A 66 -11.21 -3.31 -0.02
C LYS A 66 -9.85 -3.88 0.34
N THR A 67 -9.04 -3.11 1.08
CA THR A 67 -7.75 -3.55 1.60
C THR A 67 -7.81 -3.64 3.14
N PRO A 68 -8.24 -4.78 3.73
CA PRO A 68 -8.47 -4.90 5.17
C PRO A 68 -7.20 -4.76 6.02
N ARG A 69 -6.03 -5.07 5.44
CA ARG A 69 -4.72 -4.97 6.08
C ARG A 69 -3.78 -4.26 5.11
N SER A 70 -3.89 -2.93 5.07
CA SER A 70 -3.09 -2.08 4.19
C SER A 70 -1.71 -1.80 4.82
N VAL A 71 -1.44 -0.55 5.19
CA VAL A 71 -0.26 -0.15 5.96
C VAL A 71 -0.43 -0.52 7.43
N TYR A 72 0.68 -0.69 8.16
CA TYR A 72 0.59 -0.94 9.60
C TYR A 72 -0.07 0.25 10.32
N LYS A 73 -0.92 -0.03 11.31
CA LYS A 73 -1.55 1.01 12.12
C LYS A 73 -0.49 1.66 13.00
N THR A 74 -0.15 2.92 12.73
CA THR A 74 0.89 3.66 13.47
C THR A 74 0.34 4.16 14.80
N VAL A 75 0.16 3.24 15.75
CA VAL A 75 -0.22 3.58 17.14
C VAL A 75 1.03 3.95 17.96
N PRO A 76 0.87 4.61 19.12
CA PRO A 76 1.99 4.89 20.00
C PRO A 76 2.82 3.64 20.31
N ASN A 77 4.13 3.80 20.46
CA ASN A 77 5.09 2.73 20.75
C ASN A 77 5.31 1.67 19.65
N CYS A 78 4.89 1.90 18.40
CA CYS A 78 5.28 1.03 17.28
C CYS A 78 6.75 1.17 16.86
N GLU A 79 7.37 2.34 17.09
CA GLU A 79 8.69 2.67 16.54
C GLU A 79 9.84 1.76 17.02
N PRO A 80 9.86 1.25 18.28
CA PRO A 80 10.81 0.21 18.71
C PRO A 80 10.60 -1.16 18.03
N CYS A 81 9.40 -1.45 17.56
CA CYS A 81 9.06 -2.75 16.94
C CYS A 81 9.45 -2.82 15.46
N ARG A 82 9.84 -1.70 14.84
CA ARG A 82 10.16 -1.64 13.41
C ARG A 82 11.56 -2.23 13.17
N PRO A 83 11.69 -3.32 12.40
CA PRO A 83 12.99 -3.98 12.20
C PRO A 83 13.88 -3.18 11.26
N LEU A 84 15.20 -3.21 11.50
CA LEU A 84 16.19 -2.77 10.51
C LEU A 84 16.18 -3.71 9.30
N GLN A 85 16.75 -3.25 8.18
CA GLN A 85 16.77 -4.02 6.94
C GLN A 85 17.68 -5.27 7.02
N ARG A 86 18.77 -5.21 7.81
CA ARG A 86 19.61 -6.37 8.14
C ARG A 86 19.01 -7.09 9.35
N SER A 87 18.59 -8.34 9.16
CA SER A 87 18.07 -9.19 10.25
C SER A 87 19.22 -9.86 11.01
N PRO A 88 18.96 -10.45 12.21
CA PRO A 88 19.97 -11.24 12.92
C PRO A 88 20.26 -12.60 12.25
N ILE A 89 19.46 -13.01 11.26
CA ILE A 89 19.65 -14.25 10.51
C ILE A 89 20.52 -13.94 9.30
N GLU A 90 21.71 -14.55 9.24
CA GLU A 90 22.65 -14.35 8.14
C GLU A 90 22.01 -14.63 6.78
N GLY A 91 22.15 -13.70 5.83
CA GLY A 91 21.58 -13.81 4.49
C GLY A 91 20.06 -13.60 4.41
N PHE A 92 19.41 -13.18 5.50
CA PHE A 92 17.99 -12.83 5.52
C PHE A 92 17.82 -11.32 5.78
N TYR A 93 17.16 -10.63 4.86
CA TYR A 93 16.96 -9.18 4.87
C TYR A 93 15.49 -8.84 4.71
N LEU A 94 15.08 -7.68 5.22
CA LEU A 94 13.71 -7.19 5.17
C LEU A 94 13.66 -5.86 4.41
N ALA A 95 12.63 -5.70 3.57
CA ALA A 95 12.26 -4.46 2.93
C ALA A 95 10.75 -4.26 3.02
N GLY A 96 10.32 -3.00 2.96
CA GLY A 96 8.94 -2.60 3.12
C GLY A 96 8.82 -1.35 3.99
N ASP A 97 7.76 -0.60 3.78
CA ASP A 97 7.45 0.64 4.50
C ASP A 97 7.43 0.48 6.03
N TYR A 98 7.02 -0.69 6.53
CA TYR A 98 7.01 -1.08 7.94
C TYR A 98 8.41 -1.17 8.58
N THR A 99 9.45 -1.44 7.80
CA THR A 99 10.84 -1.51 8.30
C THR A 99 11.31 -0.14 8.79
N LYS A 100 12.40 -0.11 9.57
CA LYS A 100 12.93 1.09 10.23
C LYS A 100 13.43 2.10 9.19
N GLN A 101 12.69 3.19 9.03
CA GLN A 101 13.02 4.35 8.20
C GLN A 101 12.16 5.56 8.61
N LYS A 102 12.53 6.77 8.18
CA LYS A 102 12.03 8.05 8.72
C LYS A 102 10.79 8.66 8.02
N TYR A 103 10.34 8.09 6.90
CA TYR A 103 9.27 8.61 6.03
C TYR A 103 7.93 7.86 6.16
N LEU A 104 7.61 7.33 7.35
CA LEU A 104 6.32 6.71 7.69
C LEU A 104 5.97 5.49 6.80
N ALA A 105 4.80 4.89 7.03
CA ALA A 105 4.24 3.88 6.15
C ALA A 105 3.72 4.53 4.85
N SER A 106 4.60 4.71 3.87
CA SER A 106 4.33 5.47 2.65
C SER A 106 5.09 4.91 1.45
N MET A 107 4.76 5.39 0.24
CA MET A 107 5.53 5.09 -0.96
C MET A 107 7.01 5.47 -0.81
N GLU A 108 7.29 6.64 -0.23
CA GLU A 108 8.66 7.09 0.06
C GLU A 108 9.36 6.16 1.06
N GLY A 109 8.64 5.76 2.12
CA GLY A 109 9.15 4.81 3.11
C GLY A 109 9.47 3.44 2.51
N ALA A 110 8.63 2.95 1.59
CA ALA A 110 8.86 1.71 0.86
C ALA A 110 10.10 1.80 -0.04
N VAL A 111 10.24 2.88 -0.81
CA VAL A 111 11.40 3.10 -1.70
C VAL A 111 12.69 3.24 -0.90
N LEU A 112 12.68 4.07 0.16
CA LEU A 112 13.84 4.23 1.02
C LEU A 112 14.22 2.91 1.70
N SER A 113 13.24 2.15 2.21
CA SER A 113 13.48 0.83 2.78
C SER A 113 14.16 -0.11 1.79
N GLY A 114 13.70 -0.16 0.53
CA GLY A 114 14.33 -0.93 -0.53
C GLY A 114 15.79 -0.51 -0.77
N LYS A 115 16.06 0.80 -0.79
CA LYS A 115 17.41 1.35 -0.92
C LYS A 115 18.32 0.93 0.25
N LEU A 116 17.82 1.02 1.48
CA LEU A 116 18.55 0.60 2.69
C LEU A 116 18.80 -0.92 2.72
N CYS A 117 17.86 -1.72 2.24
CA CYS A 117 18.00 -3.16 2.13
C CYS A 117 19.08 -3.55 1.11
N ALA A 118 19.04 -2.96 -0.09
CA ALA A 118 20.08 -3.15 -1.09
C ALA A 118 21.46 -2.71 -0.56
N GLN A 119 21.52 -1.58 0.16
CA GLN A 119 22.75 -1.11 0.80
C GLN A 119 23.30 -2.14 1.81
N ALA A 120 22.45 -2.71 2.67
CA ALA A 120 22.86 -3.72 3.64
C ALA A 120 23.41 -4.99 2.96
N ILE A 121 22.76 -5.45 1.87
CA ILE A 121 23.21 -6.62 1.09
C ILE A 121 24.59 -6.38 0.48
N VAL A 122 24.82 -5.21 -0.14
CA VAL A 122 26.11 -4.89 -0.77
C VAL A 122 27.22 -4.77 0.28
N GLN A 123 26.93 -4.20 1.44
CA GLN A 123 27.88 -4.15 2.57
C GLN A 123 28.28 -5.54 3.07
N ASP A 124 27.38 -6.51 3.01
CA ASP A 124 27.63 -7.89 3.46
C ASP A 124 28.14 -8.81 2.33
N SER A 125 28.41 -8.26 1.14
CA SER A 125 28.70 -9.04 -0.08
C SER A 125 29.83 -10.06 0.07
N GLU A 126 30.93 -9.70 0.73
CA GLU A 126 32.05 -10.62 0.98
C GLU A 126 31.64 -11.81 1.87
N LEU A 127 30.88 -11.53 2.93
CA LEU A 127 30.37 -12.54 3.85
C LEU A 127 29.39 -13.49 3.14
N LEU A 128 28.48 -12.93 2.34
CA LEU A 128 27.53 -13.71 1.54
C LEU A 128 28.23 -14.58 0.48
N ALA A 129 29.27 -14.04 -0.17
CA ALA A 129 30.07 -14.79 -1.14
C ALA A 129 30.82 -15.97 -0.49
N ALA A 130 31.45 -15.73 0.66
CA ALA A 130 32.15 -16.76 1.42
C ALA A 130 31.21 -17.89 1.87
N ARG A 131 29.99 -17.55 2.31
CA ARG A 131 28.95 -18.55 2.62
C ARG A 131 28.57 -19.38 1.39
N GLY A 132 28.40 -18.74 0.24
CA GLY A 132 28.10 -19.43 -1.03
C GLY A 132 29.17 -20.45 -1.39
N GLN A 133 30.44 -20.08 -1.28
CA GLN A 133 31.58 -20.97 -1.53
C GLN A 133 31.63 -22.16 -0.56
N LYS A 134 31.42 -21.93 0.75
CA LYS A 134 31.36 -23.00 1.75
C LYS A 134 30.23 -24.00 1.47
N ARG A 135 29.06 -23.51 1.03
CA ARG A 135 27.93 -24.36 0.68
C ARG A 135 28.22 -25.22 -0.53
N ILE A 136 28.85 -24.67 -1.58
CA ILE A 136 29.25 -25.43 -2.77
C ILE A 136 30.27 -26.51 -2.40
N ALA A 137 31.30 -26.16 -1.62
CA ALA A 137 32.33 -27.11 -1.20
C ALA A 137 31.75 -28.29 -0.39
N GLN A 138 30.77 -28.05 0.49
CA GLN A 138 30.11 -29.11 1.24
C GLN A 138 29.25 -30.04 0.37
N VAL A 139 28.61 -29.51 -0.67
CA VAL A 139 27.79 -30.32 -1.59
C VAL A 139 28.67 -31.21 -2.49
N SER A 140 29.87 -30.76 -2.86
CA SER A 140 30.79 -31.54 -3.71
C SER A 140 31.53 -32.68 -2.98
N ILE A 141 31.42 -32.78 -1.66
CA ILE A 141 32.07 -33.83 -0.83
C ILE A 141 31.11 -35.02 -0.55
N VAL A 142 29.86 -34.94 -1.02
CA VAL A 142 28.85 -36.01 -0.96
C VAL A 142 28.63 -36.59 -2.36
#